data_AF-A0A5E4BSM5-F1
#
_entry.id   AF-A0A5E4BSM5-F1
#
_cell.length_a   1.000
_cell.length_b   1.000
_cell.length_c   1.000
_cell.angle_alpha   90.00
_cell.angle_beta   90.00
_cell.angle_gamma   90.00
#
_symmetry.space_group_name_H-M   'P 1'
#
loop_
_entity.id
_entity.type
_entity.pdbx_description
1 polymer ?
#
loop_
_entity_poly.entity_id
_entity_poly.type
_entity_poly.pdbx_seq_one_letter_code
_entity_poly.pdbx_strand_id
1 'polypeptide(L)'
;MEEREKRKIIAEEKHKEWVQKKNEQKRKEREQKMNKEMEEKAAKELEKEHLQEKAKEKYQEWLKKKIAEECEKKKKEKEKEKQRQAELQEKKEIADKKFKEWLENAKSKPRPAVKSYGYANGKLTGFYSGTSYPEPAFCNPIPWKPIHMPPPKEAKDLSGKKNKRPVISQPHRSSLVIHKARSNLCLGTLCKMER
;
A
#
# COMPACT_ATOMS: atom_id res chain seq x y z
N MET A 1 44.05 8.02 -95.12
CA MET A 1 44.40 7.65 -93.74
C MET A 1 43.56 8.44 -92.73
N GLU A 2 43.42 9.76 -92.90
CA GLU A 2 42.68 10.66 -91.99
C GLU A 2 41.19 10.32 -91.76
N GLU A 3 40.43 9.83 -92.76
CA GLU A 3 39.00 9.50 -92.54
C GLU A 3 38.78 8.34 -91.57
N ARG A 4 39.71 7.38 -91.50
CA ARG A 4 39.62 6.24 -90.56
C ARG A 4 39.87 6.70 -89.13
N GLU A 5 40.78 7.65 -88.94
CA GLU A 5 41.07 8.25 -87.63
C GLU A 5 39.90 9.08 -87.14
N LYS A 6 39.27 9.89 -88.01
CA LYS A 6 38.04 10.64 -87.68
C LYS A 6 36.90 9.70 -87.24
N ARG A 7 36.71 8.57 -87.91
CA ARG A 7 35.70 7.56 -87.52
C ARG A 7 36.03 6.89 -86.18
N LYS A 8 37.31 6.67 -85.88
CA LYS A 8 37.76 6.09 -84.62
C LYS A 8 37.51 7.06 -83.44
N ILE A 9 37.80 8.35 -83.63
CA ILE A 9 37.54 9.39 -82.63
C ILE A 9 36.04 9.48 -82.32
N ILE A 10 35.18 9.49 -83.35
CA ILE A 10 33.72 9.53 -83.18
C ILE A 10 33.21 8.29 -82.42
N ALA A 11 33.75 7.11 -82.71
CA ALA A 11 33.37 5.88 -82.01
C ALA A 11 33.82 5.89 -80.53
N GLU A 12 35.03 6.36 -80.26
CA GLU A 12 35.56 6.52 -78.90
C GLU A 12 34.78 7.55 -78.09
N GLU A 13 34.38 8.67 -78.71
CA GLU A 13 33.57 9.71 -78.09
C GLU A 13 32.17 9.20 -77.73
N LYS A 14 31.48 8.52 -78.66
CA LYS A 14 30.20 7.87 -78.38
C LYS A 14 30.29 6.82 -77.28
N HIS A 15 31.38 6.05 -77.24
CA HIS A 15 31.60 5.10 -76.16
C HIS A 15 31.76 5.80 -74.81
N LYS A 16 32.56 6.88 -74.75
CA LYS A 16 32.75 7.68 -73.53
C LYS A 16 31.44 8.29 -73.04
N GLU A 17 30.65 8.89 -73.92
CA GLU A 17 29.33 9.44 -73.58
C GLU A 17 28.38 8.37 -73.04
N TRP A 18 28.35 7.19 -73.67
CA TRP A 18 27.52 6.07 -73.22
C TRP A 18 27.93 5.58 -71.82
N VAL A 19 29.24 5.45 -71.56
CA VAL A 19 29.77 5.08 -70.24
C VAL A 19 29.43 6.14 -69.19
N GLN A 20 29.59 7.42 -69.50
CA GLN A 20 29.23 8.51 -68.58
C GLN A 20 27.74 8.49 -68.25
N LYS A 21 26.87 8.35 -69.25
CA LYS A 21 25.42 8.27 -69.07
C LYS A 21 25.02 7.06 -68.22
N LYS A 22 25.67 5.91 -68.41
CA LYS A 22 25.44 4.71 -67.59
C LYS A 22 25.91 4.88 -66.14
N ASN A 23 27.04 5.54 -65.93
CA ASN A 23 27.53 5.85 -64.58
C ASN A 23 26.63 6.84 -63.85
N GLU A 24 26.15 7.88 -64.53
CA GLU A 24 25.25 8.87 -63.93
C GLU A 24 23.90 8.26 -63.58
N GLN A 25 23.34 7.41 -64.46
CA GLN A 25 22.12 6.65 -64.17
C GLN A 25 22.28 5.81 -62.89
N LYS A 26 23.38 5.05 -62.80
CA LYS A 26 23.69 4.22 -61.62
C LYS A 26 23.90 5.06 -60.35
N ARG A 27 24.43 6.28 -60.47
CA ARG A 27 24.61 7.21 -59.35
C ARG A 27 23.25 7.71 -58.83
N LYS A 28 22.37 8.15 -59.74
CA LYS A 28 21.01 8.61 -59.40
C LYS A 28 20.18 7.51 -58.74
N GLU A 29 20.25 6.28 -59.24
CA GLU A 29 19.57 5.13 -58.63
C GLU A 29 20.06 4.85 -57.19
N ARG A 30 21.38 4.97 -56.95
CA ARG A 30 21.96 4.83 -55.61
C ARG A 30 21.53 5.95 -54.69
N GLU A 31 21.58 7.20 -55.15
CA GLU A 31 21.15 8.38 -54.38
C GLU A 31 19.66 8.28 -54.00
N GLN A 32 18.80 7.88 -54.94
CA GLN A 32 17.36 7.65 -54.67
C GLN A 32 17.13 6.54 -53.65
N LYS A 33 17.88 5.44 -53.75
CA LYS A 33 17.79 4.34 -52.77
C LYS A 33 18.19 4.80 -51.37
N MET A 34 19.27 5.55 -51.25
CA MET A 34 19.72 6.09 -49.96
C MET A 34 18.73 7.11 -49.41
N ASN A 35 18.19 7.99 -50.24
CA ASN A 35 17.20 8.98 -49.82
C ASN A 35 15.92 8.30 -49.28
N LYS A 36 15.41 7.30 -50.01
CA LYS A 36 14.26 6.51 -49.58
C LYS A 36 14.52 5.77 -48.26
N GLU A 37 15.72 5.21 -48.08
CA GLU A 37 16.10 4.55 -46.83
C GLU A 37 16.18 5.54 -45.65
N MET A 38 16.69 6.75 -45.88
CA MET A 38 16.75 7.81 -44.87
C MET A 38 15.36 8.31 -44.48
N GLU A 39 14.46 8.50 -45.46
CA GLU A 39 13.08 8.89 -45.23
C GLU A 39 12.32 7.80 -44.43
N GLU A 40 12.53 6.52 -44.77
CA GLU A 40 11.93 5.42 -44.02
C GLU A 40 12.48 5.32 -42.58
N LYS A 41 13.77 5.59 -42.37
CA LYS A 41 14.36 5.66 -41.03
C LYS A 41 13.78 6.81 -40.22
N ALA A 42 13.66 8.00 -40.83
CA ALA A 42 13.06 9.17 -40.18
C ALA A 42 11.60 8.91 -39.81
N ALA A 43 10.81 8.31 -40.70
CA ALA A 43 9.42 7.94 -40.42
C ALA A 43 9.30 6.96 -39.23
N LYS A 44 10.19 5.95 -39.18
CA LYS A 44 10.24 4.99 -38.06
C LYS A 44 10.65 5.64 -36.74
N GLU A 45 11.55 6.62 -36.77
CA GLU A 45 11.95 7.36 -35.56
C GLU A 45 10.80 8.21 -35.03
N LEU A 46 10.11 8.95 -35.91
CA LEU A 46 8.92 9.72 -35.53
C LEU A 46 7.81 8.84 -34.95
N GLU A 47 7.57 7.65 -35.52
CA GLU A 47 6.59 6.70 -34.98
C GLU A 47 6.94 6.23 -33.56
N LYS A 48 8.23 5.95 -33.31
CA LYS A 48 8.73 5.54 -31.99
C LYS A 48 8.62 6.67 -30.97
N GLU A 49 8.98 7.89 -31.35
CA GLU A 49 8.86 9.07 -30.49
C GLU A 49 7.40 9.29 -30.09
N HIS A 50 6.48 9.25 -31.06
CA HIS A 50 5.05 9.40 -30.81
C HIS A 50 4.49 8.30 -29.89
N LEU A 51 4.93 7.04 -30.04
CA LEU A 51 4.55 5.98 -29.12
C LEU A 51 5.10 6.22 -27.71
N GLN A 52 6.34 6.71 -27.61
CA GLN A 52 6.97 7.04 -26.33
C GLN A 52 6.30 8.24 -25.66
N GLU A 53 5.90 9.27 -26.40
CA GLU A 53 5.13 10.41 -25.92
C GLU A 53 3.78 9.97 -25.36
N LYS A 54 3.03 9.14 -26.10
CA LYS A 54 1.78 8.55 -25.61
C LYS A 54 1.96 7.77 -24.31
N ALA A 55 3.04 6.99 -24.19
CA ALA A 55 3.34 6.27 -22.96
C ALA A 55 3.65 7.22 -21.79
N LYS A 56 4.44 8.27 -22.03
CA LYS A 56 4.76 9.31 -21.04
C LYS A 56 3.50 10.06 -20.59
N GLU A 57 2.62 10.44 -21.52
CA GLU A 57 1.34 11.11 -21.22
C GLU A 57 0.46 10.23 -20.33
N LYS A 58 0.28 8.95 -20.70
CA LYS A 58 -0.50 7.99 -19.89
C LYS A 58 0.05 7.83 -18.49
N TYR A 59 1.37 7.77 -18.36
CA TYR A 59 2.02 7.70 -17.04
C TYR A 59 1.81 8.99 -16.22
N GLN A 60 1.92 10.16 -16.85
CA GLN A 60 1.68 11.44 -16.19
C GLN A 60 0.21 11.60 -15.75
N GLU A 61 -0.75 11.20 -16.58
CA GLU A 61 -2.17 11.14 -16.21
C GLU A 61 -2.40 10.24 -14.99
N TRP A 62 -1.80 9.05 -15.01
CA TRP A 62 -1.89 8.10 -13.90
C TRP A 62 -1.27 8.66 -12.61
N LEU A 63 -0.12 9.33 -12.70
CA LEU A 63 0.50 10.01 -11.56
C LEU A 63 -0.40 11.10 -10.98
N LYS A 64 -0.98 11.96 -11.83
CA LYS A 64 -1.93 13.00 -11.39
C LYS A 64 -3.13 12.39 -10.67
N LYS A 65 -3.68 11.29 -11.21
CA LYS A 65 -4.79 10.54 -10.59
C LYS A 65 -4.39 9.96 -9.24
N LYS A 66 -3.17 9.40 -9.12
CA LYS A 66 -2.67 8.84 -7.86
C LYS A 66 -2.46 9.91 -6.79
N ILE A 67 -1.88 11.04 -7.16
CA ILE A 67 -1.69 12.18 -6.25
C ILE A 67 -3.03 12.72 -5.77
N ALA A 68 -4.02 12.84 -6.66
CA ALA A 68 -5.36 13.28 -6.28
C ALA A 68 -6.03 12.30 -5.29
N GLU A 69 -5.95 10.99 -5.55
CA GLU A 69 -6.48 9.94 -4.67
C GLU A 69 -5.84 9.99 -3.27
N GLU A 70 -4.52 10.14 -3.18
CA GLU A 70 -3.82 10.28 -1.90
C GLU A 70 -4.18 11.58 -1.18
N CYS A 71 -4.29 12.70 -1.91
CA CYS A 71 -4.69 13.98 -1.35
C CYS A 71 -6.10 13.91 -0.75
N GLU A 72 -7.05 13.26 -1.43
CA GLU A 72 -8.40 13.04 -0.88
C GLU A 72 -8.40 12.15 0.35
N LYS A 73 -7.65 11.04 0.34
CA LYS A 73 -7.52 10.16 1.51
C LYS A 73 -6.94 10.92 2.71
N LYS A 74 -5.89 11.71 2.49
CA LYS A 74 -5.25 12.53 3.53
C LYS A 74 -6.18 13.62 4.06
N LYS A 75 -7.01 14.24 3.21
CA LYS A 75 -8.02 15.21 3.64
C LYS A 75 -9.09 14.56 4.51
N LYS A 76 -9.62 13.40 4.09
CA LYS A 76 -10.61 12.63 4.85
C LYS A 76 -10.07 12.17 6.20
N GLU A 77 -8.81 11.73 6.26
CA GLU A 77 -8.18 11.35 7.52
C GLU A 77 -8.00 12.54 8.46
N LYS A 78 -7.52 13.69 7.95
CA LYS A 78 -7.40 14.92 8.73
C LYS A 78 -8.75 15.42 9.25
N GLU A 79 -9.81 15.32 8.44
CA GLU A 79 -11.16 15.69 8.86
C GLU A 79 -11.68 14.78 9.98
N LYS A 80 -11.53 13.46 9.82
CA LYS A 80 -11.89 12.50 10.88
C LYS A 80 -11.10 12.73 12.16
N GLU A 81 -9.81 13.07 12.07
CA GLU A 81 -9.00 13.39 13.24
C GLU A 81 -9.50 14.65 13.95
N LYS A 82 -9.84 15.71 13.19
CA LYS A 82 -10.47 16.91 13.74
C LYS A 82 -11.82 16.62 14.39
N GLN A 83 -12.64 15.78 13.78
CA GLN A 83 -13.93 15.35 14.35
C GLN A 83 -13.72 14.60 15.68
N ARG A 84 -12.76 13.66 15.75
CA ARG A 84 -12.43 12.96 16.99
C ARG A 84 -11.93 13.92 18.07
N GLN A 85 -11.11 14.91 17.72
CA GLN A 85 -10.66 15.93 18.66
C GLN A 85 -11.82 16.79 19.18
N ALA A 86 -12.74 17.20 18.30
CA ALA A 86 -13.93 17.94 18.69
C ALA A 86 -14.85 17.12 19.60
N GLU A 87 -15.09 15.85 19.29
CA GLU A 87 -15.88 14.95 20.14
C GLU A 87 -15.25 14.77 21.53
N LEU A 88 -13.91 14.66 21.60
CA LEU A 88 -13.20 14.60 22.88
C LEU A 88 -13.31 15.91 23.67
N GLN A 89 -13.26 17.06 23.01
CA GLN A 89 -13.49 18.35 23.66
C GLN A 89 -14.93 18.48 24.16
N GLU A 90 -15.92 18.08 23.35
CA GLU A 90 -17.33 18.12 23.75
C GLU A 90 -17.59 17.21 24.96
N LYS A 91 -17.03 16.00 25.00
CA LYS A 91 -17.11 15.11 26.16
C LYS A 91 -16.52 15.74 27.42
N LYS A 92 -15.39 16.44 27.30
CA LYS A 92 -14.77 17.18 28.42
C LYS A 92 -15.68 18.30 28.89
N GLU A 93 -16.21 19.12 27.97
CA GLU A 93 -17.11 20.21 28.33
C GLU A 93 -18.42 19.72 28.96
N ILE A 94 -18.98 18.62 28.48
CA ILE A 94 -20.17 17.99 29.08
C ILE A 94 -19.86 17.52 30.50
N ALA A 95 -18.73 16.85 30.71
CA ALA A 95 -18.30 16.41 32.04
C ALA A 95 -18.09 17.60 32.99
N ASP A 96 -17.45 18.67 32.51
CA ASP A 96 -17.22 19.89 33.30
C ASP A 96 -18.52 20.62 33.64
N LYS A 97 -19.46 20.71 32.69
CA LYS A 97 -20.81 21.26 32.94
C LYS A 97 -21.55 20.43 33.98
N LYS A 98 -21.52 19.10 33.85
CA LYS A 98 -22.15 18.18 34.81
C LYS A 98 -21.50 18.27 36.19
N PHE A 99 -20.19 18.41 36.26
CA PHE A 99 -19.47 18.61 37.52
C PHE A 99 -19.88 19.93 38.20
N LYS A 100 -19.95 21.03 37.45
CA LYS A 100 -20.42 22.32 37.98
C LYS A 100 -21.86 22.25 38.45
N GLU A 101 -22.75 21.65 37.66
CA GLU A 101 -24.14 21.41 38.03
C GLU A 101 -24.24 20.58 39.32
N TRP A 102 -23.38 19.56 39.46
CA TRP A 102 -23.30 18.76 40.68
C TRP A 102 -22.82 19.57 41.88
N LEU A 103 -21.82 20.45 41.73
CA LEU A 103 -21.34 21.32 42.79
C LEU A 103 -22.43 22.26 43.31
N GLU A 104 -23.20 22.87 42.41
CA GLU A 104 -24.32 23.76 42.81
C GLU A 104 -25.45 22.97 43.47
N ASN A 105 -25.80 21.80 42.93
CA ASN A 105 -26.78 20.91 43.54
C ASN A 105 -26.32 20.35 44.90
N ALA A 106 -25.02 20.13 45.10
CA ALA A 106 -24.49 19.66 46.38
C ALA A 106 -24.64 20.73 47.48
N LYS A 107 -24.55 22.02 47.13
CA LYS A 107 -24.80 23.14 48.06
C LYS A 107 -26.28 23.28 48.42
N SER A 108 -27.18 23.01 47.48
CA SER A 108 -28.64 23.16 47.69
C SER A 108 -29.31 21.94 48.31
N LYS A 109 -28.64 20.76 48.31
CA LYS A 109 -29.19 19.55 48.91
C LYS A 109 -29.36 19.72 50.42
N PRO A 110 -30.59 19.59 50.97
CA PRO A 110 -30.78 19.59 52.40
C PRO A 110 -29.99 18.41 52.98
N ARG A 111 -29.29 18.65 54.10
CA ARG A 111 -28.53 17.61 54.81
C ARG A 111 -29.47 16.41 55.02
N PRO A 112 -29.15 15.21 54.50
CA PRO A 112 -29.98 14.04 54.70
C PRO A 112 -30.20 13.87 56.20
N ALA A 113 -31.46 13.84 56.63
CA ALA A 113 -31.79 13.55 58.01
C ALA A 113 -31.18 12.18 58.34
N VAL A 114 -30.43 12.09 59.45
CA VAL A 114 -29.84 10.84 59.93
C VAL A 114 -30.98 9.88 60.28
N LYS A 115 -31.46 9.15 59.28
CA LYS A 115 -32.44 8.07 59.39
C LYS A 115 -31.73 6.75 59.12
N SER A 116 -30.64 6.49 59.82
CA SER A 116 -30.06 5.15 59.95
C SER A 116 -30.71 4.47 61.15
N TYR A 117 -31.98 4.11 61.04
CA TYR A 117 -32.59 3.26 62.07
C TYR A 117 -32.01 1.85 61.94
N GLY A 118 -31.20 1.45 62.92
CA GLY A 118 -30.60 0.15 63.02
C GLY A 118 -31.17 -0.65 64.18
N TYR A 119 -31.56 -1.89 63.94
CA TYR A 119 -31.92 -2.82 65.02
C TYR A 119 -30.64 -3.51 65.52
N ALA A 120 -30.04 -2.97 66.58
CA ALA A 120 -28.98 -3.64 67.32
C ALA A 120 -29.61 -4.30 68.56
N ASN A 121 -29.41 -5.61 68.73
CA ASN A 121 -29.85 -6.38 69.91
C ASN A 121 -31.33 -6.19 70.30
N GLY A 122 -32.23 -6.17 69.31
CA GLY A 122 -33.69 -6.07 69.56
C GLY A 122 -34.18 -4.67 69.96
N LYS A 123 -33.34 -3.63 69.94
CA LYS A 123 -33.74 -2.24 70.16
C LYS A 123 -33.42 -1.36 68.95
N LEU A 124 -34.38 -0.50 68.59
CA LEU A 124 -34.25 0.50 67.52
C LEU A 124 -33.21 1.56 67.94
N THR A 125 -32.00 1.45 67.43
CA THR A 125 -30.87 2.35 67.69
C THR A 125 -30.65 3.23 66.47
N GLY A 126 -30.62 4.56 66.65
CA GLY A 126 -30.62 5.53 65.54
C GLY A 126 -29.31 5.65 64.74
N PHE A 127 -28.26 4.90 65.10
CA PHE A 127 -26.96 4.95 64.40
C PHE A 127 -26.16 3.66 64.61
N TYR A 128 -25.81 2.97 63.52
CA TYR A 128 -24.77 1.94 63.55
C TYR A 128 -23.41 2.64 63.53
N SER A 129 -22.66 2.57 64.63
CA SER A 129 -21.22 2.83 64.58
C SER A 129 -20.58 1.80 63.65
N GLY A 130 -19.52 2.14 62.90
CA GLY A 130 -18.80 1.17 62.05
C GLY A 130 -18.26 -0.07 62.79
N THR A 131 -18.37 -0.08 64.12
CA THR A 131 -18.04 -1.20 65.02
C THR A 131 -19.23 -2.13 65.36
N SER A 132 -20.44 -1.87 64.85
CA SER A 132 -21.66 -2.63 65.20
C SER A 132 -22.07 -3.68 64.16
N TYR A 133 -21.11 -4.14 63.35
CA TYR A 133 -21.31 -5.35 62.55
C TYR A 133 -21.33 -6.55 63.49
N PRO A 134 -22.39 -7.38 63.49
CA PRO A 134 -22.35 -8.63 64.21
C PRO A 134 -21.19 -9.47 63.66
N GLU A 135 -20.49 -10.18 64.55
CA GLU A 135 -19.42 -11.07 64.14
C GLU A 135 -19.97 -12.04 63.08
N PRO A 136 -19.34 -12.13 61.90
CA PRO A 136 -19.85 -12.96 60.82
C PRO A 136 -19.95 -14.40 61.31
N ALA A 137 -21.14 -15.01 61.17
CA ALA A 137 -21.38 -16.39 61.59
C ALA A 137 -20.47 -17.42 60.88
N PHE A 138 -19.80 -17.00 59.81
CA PHE A 138 -18.85 -17.80 59.05
C PHE A 138 -17.77 -16.90 58.45
N CYS A 139 -16.52 -17.12 58.84
CA CYS A 139 -15.34 -16.59 58.15
C CYS A 139 -14.78 -17.67 57.24
N ASN A 140 -14.60 -17.36 55.95
CA ASN A 140 -13.93 -18.28 55.02
C ASN A 140 -12.47 -18.47 55.48
N PRO A 141 -12.05 -19.68 55.89
CA PRO A 141 -10.70 -19.91 56.41
C PRO A 141 -9.62 -19.76 55.34
N ILE A 142 -10.00 -19.75 54.05
CA ILE A 142 -9.08 -19.54 52.95
C ILE A 142 -9.09 -18.03 52.63
N PRO A 143 -8.01 -17.28 52.93
CA PRO A 143 -7.93 -15.88 52.55
C PRO A 143 -8.09 -15.76 51.04
N TRP A 144 -8.83 -14.74 50.60
CA TRP A 144 -8.96 -14.42 49.18
C TRP A 144 -7.57 -14.36 48.57
N LYS A 145 -7.23 -15.35 47.73
CA LYS A 145 -5.95 -15.36 47.05
C LYS A 145 -5.91 -14.11 46.18
N PRO A 146 -4.87 -13.26 46.26
CA PRO A 146 -4.71 -12.16 45.34
C PRO A 146 -4.89 -12.67 43.92
N ILE A 147 -5.80 -12.06 43.16
CA ILE A 147 -6.00 -12.41 41.76
C ILE A 147 -4.66 -12.15 41.07
N HIS A 148 -4.11 -13.17 40.40
CA HIS A 148 -2.87 -13.01 39.65
C HIS A 148 -3.11 -12.01 38.52
N MET A 149 -2.65 -10.77 38.72
CA MET A 149 -2.64 -9.76 37.68
C MET A 149 -1.63 -10.18 36.62
N PRO A 150 -2.05 -10.47 35.38
CA PRO A 150 -1.08 -10.72 34.32
C PRO A 150 -0.19 -9.48 34.20
N PRO A 151 1.14 -9.65 34.05
CA PRO A 151 2.03 -8.51 33.84
C PRO A 151 1.53 -7.68 32.66
N PRO A 152 1.57 -6.33 32.78
CA PRO A 152 1.18 -5.46 31.69
C PRO A 152 1.99 -5.85 30.46
N LYS A 153 1.30 -6.08 29.33
CA LYS A 153 1.96 -6.44 28.08
C LYS A 153 2.86 -5.28 27.71
N GLU A 154 4.16 -5.47 27.84
CA GLU A 154 5.14 -4.56 27.26
C GLU A 154 4.79 -4.35 25.79
N ALA A 155 4.78 -3.09 25.36
CA ALA A 155 4.58 -2.75 23.97
C ALA A 155 5.63 -3.51 23.17
N LYS A 156 5.18 -4.45 22.34
CA LYS A 156 6.04 -5.12 21.37
C LYS A 156 6.50 -4.05 20.39
N ASP A 157 7.67 -3.47 20.66
CA ASP A 157 8.46 -2.82 19.64
C ASP A 157 8.70 -3.84 18.54
N LEU A 158 8.17 -3.52 17.37
CA LEU A 158 8.28 -4.33 16.17
C LEU A 158 9.74 -4.33 15.72
N SER A 159 10.54 -5.26 16.24
CA SER A 159 11.80 -5.62 15.62
C SER A 159 12.06 -7.13 15.71
N GLY A 160 12.30 -7.72 14.54
CA GLY A 160 12.95 -9.03 14.42
C GLY A 160 12.05 -10.26 14.42
N LYS A 161 11.74 -10.75 13.20
CA LYS A 161 11.61 -12.17 12.78
C LYS A 161 11.64 -13.21 13.92
N LYS A 162 10.60 -14.08 14.03
CA LYS A 162 10.63 -15.57 13.82
C LYS A 162 9.20 -16.10 13.63
N ASN A 163 8.94 -16.77 12.51
CA ASN A 163 7.73 -17.56 12.29
C ASN A 163 7.76 -18.81 13.18
N LYS A 164 6.79 -18.97 14.08
CA LYS A 164 6.35 -20.29 14.56
C LYS A 164 4.83 -20.30 14.66
N ARG A 165 4.20 -21.02 13.72
CA ARG A 165 2.77 -21.30 13.68
C ARG A 165 2.46 -22.34 14.77
N PRO A 166 1.48 -22.15 15.66
CA PRO A 166 1.11 -23.19 16.62
C PRO A 166 0.28 -24.29 15.95
N VAL A 167 0.63 -25.52 16.33
CA VAL A 167 -0.07 -26.77 16.02
C VAL A 167 -1.47 -26.73 16.61
N ILE A 168 -2.50 -26.91 15.77
CA ILE A 168 -3.85 -27.28 16.21
C ILE A 168 -4.21 -28.59 15.50
N SER A 169 -4.72 -29.49 16.33
CA SER A 169 -5.11 -30.88 16.16
C SER A 169 -6.13 -31.17 15.03
N GLN A 170 -5.94 -32.30 14.35
CA GLN A 170 -6.95 -33.07 13.60
C GLN A 170 -8.05 -33.63 14.56
N PRO A 171 -9.27 -34.07 14.11
CA PRO A 171 -9.57 -34.91 12.92
C PRO A 171 -10.80 -34.44 12.09
N HIS A 172 -11.13 -34.93 10.88
CA HIS A 172 -11.64 -36.27 10.54
C HIS A 172 -11.56 -36.52 9.01
N ARG A 173 -11.51 -37.81 8.63
CA ARG A 173 -11.30 -38.34 7.28
C ARG A 173 -12.42 -37.99 6.28
N SER A 174 -12.03 -37.75 5.03
CA SER A 174 -12.82 -38.12 3.85
C SER A 174 -11.84 -38.39 2.70
N SER A 175 -11.86 -39.61 2.18
CA SER A 175 -10.92 -40.16 1.20
C SER A 175 -11.46 -39.99 -0.21
N LEU A 176 -10.74 -39.29 -1.08
CA LEU A 176 -10.80 -39.52 -2.53
C LEU A 176 -9.38 -39.46 -3.10
N VAL A 177 -8.94 -40.61 -3.58
CA VAL A 177 -7.66 -40.88 -4.22
C VAL A 177 -7.81 -40.61 -5.71
N ILE A 178 -6.99 -39.73 -6.30
CA ILE A 178 -6.65 -39.81 -7.73
C ILE A 178 -5.13 -39.61 -7.86
N HIS A 179 -4.49 -40.59 -8.49
CA HIS A 179 -3.05 -40.72 -8.62
C HIS A 179 -2.45 -39.76 -9.66
N LYS A 180 -1.43 -39.02 -9.20
CA LYS A 180 -0.17 -38.59 -9.83
C LYS A 180 0.09 -39.01 -11.30
N ALA A 181 0.59 -38.05 -12.10
CA ALA A 181 1.56 -38.32 -13.16
C ALA A 181 2.77 -37.37 -13.01
N ARG A 182 3.95 -37.96 -12.77
CA ARG A 182 5.28 -37.35 -12.86
C ARG A 182 5.66 -37.23 -14.33
N SER A 183 6.30 -36.14 -14.74
CA SER A 183 7.48 -36.21 -15.61
C SER A 183 8.29 -34.91 -15.54
N ASN A 184 9.61 -35.08 -15.57
CA ASN A 184 10.64 -34.08 -15.34
C ASN A 184 11.16 -33.56 -16.67
N LEU A 185 11.44 -32.27 -16.80
CA LEU A 185 12.44 -31.76 -17.74
C LEU A 185 13.20 -30.60 -17.10
N CYS A 186 14.40 -30.94 -16.61
CA CYS A 186 15.51 -30.00 -16.43
C CYS A 186 16.31 -29.91 -17.74
N LEU A 187 17.27 -28.96 -17.78
CA LEU A 187 18.32 -28.66 -18.78
C LEU A 187 17.96 -27.45 -19.68
N GLY A 188 18.79 -26.43 -19.86
CA GLY A 188 20.20 -26.27 -19.53
C GLY A 188 20.69 -24.83 -19.78
N THR A 189 21.91 -24.60 -19.31
CA THR A 189 22.58 -23.33 -19.02
C THR A 189 23.24 -22.65 -20.22
N LEU A 190 23.47 -21.35 -20.07
CA LEU A 190 24.32 -20.44 -20.87
C LEU A 190 25.66 -21.07 -21.29
N CYS A 191 26.05 -20.87 -22.55
CA CYS A 191 27.44 -21.00 -23.00
C CYS A 191 27.87 -19.75 -23.79
N LYS A 192 29.07 -19.26 -23.43
CA LYS A 192 29.77 -18.09 -23.95
C LYS A 192 30.29 -18.40 -25.37
N MET A 193 30.25 -17.42 -26.28
CA MET A 193 31.09 -17.45 -27.47
C MET A 193 32.28 -16.53 -27.26
N GLU A 194 33.48 -17.09 -27.39
CA GLU A 194 34.75 -16.37 -27.48
C GLU A 194 35.34 -16.66 -28.87
N ARG A 195 35.64 -15.55 -29.57
CA ARG A 195 36.54 -15.31 -30.72
C ARG A 195 36.53 -16.27 -31.91
#